data_AF-A0A850ENG7-F1
#
_entry.id   AF-A0A850ENG7-F1
#
_cell.length_a   1.000
_cell.length_b   1.000
_cell.length_c   1.000
_cell.angle_alpha   90.00
_cell.angle_beta   90.00
_cell.angle_gamma   90.00
#
_symmetry.space_group_name_H-M   'P 1'
#
loop_
_entity.id
_entity.type
_entity.pdbx_description
1 polymer ?
#
loop_
_entity_poly.entity_id
_entity_poly.type
_entity_poly.pdbx_seq_one_letter_code
_entity_poly.pdbx_strand_id
1 'polypeptide(L)'
;MISGVGTNDSLERAFSSYVKACLQHAQKDYFEKLRRDSTYVVPMDAVTFEININYLVGQHNLPQHQHIPVLSQIPELSLLTSKEQRLLYHKYYEDKTDKEIARLLGTSRQAVS
;
A
#
# COMPACT_ATOMS: atom_id res chain seq x y z
N MET A 1 -37.34 -13.70 -68.73
CA MET A 1 -36.56 -12.77 -67.87
C MET A 1 -37.17 -12.77 -66.46
N ILE A 2 -36.76 -13.67 -65.56
CA ILE A 2 -37.19 -13.65 -64.14
C ILE A 2 -36.06 -14.21 -63.24
N SER A 3 -34.80 -13.80 -63.46
CA SER A 3 -33.67 -14.25 -62.64
C SER A 3 -33.17 -13.22 -61.61
N GLY A 4 -33.67 -11.98 -61.65
CA GLY A 4 -33.13 -10.87 -60.83
C GLY A 4 -33.80 -10.64 -59.47
N VAL A 5 -35.03 -11.12 -59.26
CA VAL A 5 -35.80 -10.79 -58.04
C VAL A 5 -35.30 -11.60 -56.83
N GLY A 6 -35.11 -12.91 -56.98
CA GLY A 6 -34.64 -13.77 -55.89
C GLY A 6 -33.19 -13.50 -55.46
N THR A 7 -32.34 -13.00 -56.37
CA THR A 7 -30.96 -12.61 -56.04
C THR A 7 -30.92 -11.33 -55.22
N ASN A 8 -31.76 -10.34 -55.53
CA ASN A 8 -31.84 -9.09 -54.78
C ASN A 8 -32.36 -9.32 -53.36
N ASP A 9 -33.39 -10.16 -53.19
CA ASP A 9 -33.93 -10.50 -51.86
C ASP A 9 -32.89 -11.23 -50.99
N SER A 10 -32.09 -12.12 -51.60
CA SER A 10 -31.04 -12.83 -50.88
C SER A 10 -29.92 -11.89 -50.42
N LEU A 11 -29.58 -10.90 -51.25
CA LEU A 11 -28.56 -9.90 -50.96
C LEU A 11 -29.01 -8.93 -49.86
N GLU A 12 -30.26 -8.48 -49.91
CA GLU A 12 -30.86 -7.64 -48.87
C GLU A 12 -30.91 -8.36 -47.52
N ARG A 13 -31.26 -9.65 -47.51
CA ARG A 13 -31.24 -10.48 -46.30
C ARG A 13 -29.82 -10.68 -45.76
N ALA A 14 -28.85 -10.94 -46.62
CA ALA A 14 -27.45 -11.09 -46.23
C ALA A 14 -26.90 -9.80 -45.63
N PHE A 15 -27.16 -8.65 -46.27
CA PHE A 15 -26.77 -7.35 -45.77
C PHE A 15 -27.45 -7.01 -44.44
N SER A 16 -28.76 -7.26 -44.32
CA SER A 16 -29.51 -7.05 -43.08
C SER A 16 -28.98 -7.92 -41.94
N SER A 17 -28.64 -9.18 -42.20
CA SER A 17 -28.01 -10.07 -41.22
C SER A 17 -26.63 -9.58 -40.81
N TYR A 18 -25.82 -9.11 -41.77
CA TYR A 18 -24.51 -8.53 -41.49
C TYR A 18 -24.61 -7.29 -40.57
N VAL A 19 -25.49 -6.34 -40.92
CA VAL A 19 -25.73 -5.14 -40.10
C VAL A 19 -26.19 -5.51 -38.70
N LYS A 20 -27.12 -6.47 -38.57
CA LYS A 20 -27.58 -6.96 -37.26
C LYS A 20 -26.44 -7.56 -36.45
N ALA A 21 -25.58 -8.37 -37.06
CA ALA A 21 -24.42 -8.95 -36.39
C ALA A 21 -23.45 -7.86 -35.92
N CYS A 22 -23.13 -6.88 -36.78
CA CYS A 22 -22.28 -5.75 -36.42
C CYS A 22 -22.84 -4.94 -35.23
N LEU A 23 -24.14 -4.66 -35.23
CA LEU A 23 -24.80 -3.94 -34.13
C LEU A 23 -24.79 -4.76 -32.84
N GLN A 24 -25.04 -6.06 -32.91
CA GLN A 24 -24.97 -6.95 -31.74
C GLN A 24 -23.56 -7.00 -31.14
N HIS A 25 -22.53 -7.07 -31.98
CA HIS A 25 -21.14 -7.00 -31.54
C HIS A 25 -20.81 -5.66 -30.88
N ALA A 26 -21.15 -4.55 -31.53
CA ALA A 26 -20.92 -3.22 -30.99
C ALA A 26 -21.65 -2.99 -29.66
N GLN A 27 -22.89 -3.48 -29.55
CA GLN A 27 -23.68 -3.43 -28.32
C GLN A 27 -23.00 -4.20 -27.19
N LYS A 28 -22.56 -5.44 -27.47
CA LYS A 28 -21.86 -6.27 -26.47
C LYS A 28 -20.58 -5.59 -25.98
N ASP A 29 -19.75 -5.09 -26.90
CA ASP A 29 -18.49 -4.43 -26.56
C ASP A 29 -18.72 -3.17 -25.72
N TYR A 30 -19.75 -2.39 -26.07
CA TYR A 30 -20.15 -1.21 -25.30
C TYR A 30 -20.52 -1.58 -23.86
N PHE A 31 -21.40 -2.55 -23.66
CA PHE A 31 -21.82 -2.96 -22.31
C PHE A 31 -20.70 -3.63 -21.52
N GLU A 32 -19.82 -4.40 -22.16
CA GLU A 32 -18.65 -4.95 -21.49
C GLU A 32 -17.71 -3.86 -21.00
N LYS A 33 -17.46 -2.84 -21.84
CA LYS A 33 -16.64 -1.69 -21.45
C LYS A 33 -17.31 -0.92 -20.31
N LEU A 34 -18.60 -0.60 -20.43
CA LEU A 34 -19.35 0.10 -19.39
C LEU A 34 -19.32 -0.67 -18.06
N ARG A 35 -19.44 -2.00 -18.11
CA ARG A 35 -19.36 -2.86 -16.91
C ARG A 35 -17.97 -2.79 -16.28
N ARG A 36 -16.89 -2.89 -17.07
CA ARG A 36 -15.52 -2.74 -16.57
C ARG A 36 -15.35 -1.38 -15.90
N ASP A 37 -15.72 -0.31 -16.60
CA ASP A 37 -15.60 1.05 -16.09
C ASP A 37 -16.39 1.23 -14.78
N SER A 38 -17.64 0.74 -14.72
CA SER A 38 -18.46 0.79 -13.50
C SER A 38 -17.91 -0.01 -12.32
N THR A 39 -17.11 -1.05 -12.58
CA THR A 39 -16.48 -1.86 -11.52
C THR A 39 -15.32 -1.12 -10.86
N TYR A 40 -14.65 -0.22 -11.59
CA TYR A 40 -13.51 0.56 -11.10
C TYR A 40 -13.89 1.96 -10.62
N VAL A 41 -15.14 2.39 -10.83
CA VAL A 41 -15.67 3.65 -10.30
C VAL A 41 -16.21 3.38 -8.90
N VAL A 42 -15.41 3.70 -7.88
CA VAL A 42 -15.90 3.79 -6.50
C VAL A 42 -16.32 5.25 -6.25
N PRO A 43 -17.55 5.50 -5.78
CA PRO A 43 -17.97 6.84 -5.36
C PRO A 43 -17.02 7.38 -4.29
N MET A 44 -16.60 8.64 -4.40
CA MET A 44 -15.60 9.24 -3.50
C MET A 44 -16.10 9.30 -2.03
N ASP A 45 -17.41 9.34 -1.86
CA ASP A 45 -18.16 9.24 -0.61
C ASP A 45 -18.30 7.81 -0.06
N ALA A 46 -18.09 6.79 -0.89
CA ALA A 46 -18.05 5.38 -0.49
C ALA A 46 -16.64 4.90 -0.08
N VAL A 47 -15.60 5.69 -0.35
CA VAL A 47 -14.22 5.42 0.09
C VAL A 47 -14.02 6.00 1.50
N THR A 48 -14.28 5.21 2.53
CA THR A 48 -13.54 5.39 3.79
C THR A 48 -12.08 5.12 3.48
N PHE A 49 -11.26 6.17 3.39
CA PHE A 49 -9.81 6.06 3.23
C PHE A 49 -9.19 5.44 4.49
N GLU A 50 -9.40 4.15 4.72
CA GLU A 50 -8.42 3.36 5.45
C GLU A 50 -7.27 3.12 4.49
N ILE A 51 -6.28 4.00 4.54
CA ILE A 51 -4.99 3.82 3.86
C ILE A 51 -4.33 2.58 4.47
N ASN A 52 -4.71 1.41 3.97
CA ASN A 52 -4.17 0.12 4.40
C ASN A 52 -2.90 -0.16 3.59
N ILE A 53 -1.84 0.61 3.88
CA ILE A 53 -0.54 0.36 3.28
C ILE A 53 0.08 -0.85 3.99
N ASN A 54 -0.08 -2.02 3.37
CA ASN A 54 0.63 -3.23 3.78
C ASN A 54 2.11 -3.12 3.37
N TYR A 55 2.92 -2.41 4.16
CA TYR A 55 4.36 -2.52 4.06
C TYR A 55 4.81 -3.87 4.63
N LEU A 56 5.16 -4.80 3.74
CA LEU A 56 6.01 -5.93 4.13
C LEU A 56 7.43 -5.38 4.25
N VAL A 57 7.83 -4.95 5.45
CA VAL A 57 9.24 -4.64 5.73
C VAL A 57 10.00 -5.96 5.70
N GLY A 58 10.46 -6.36 4.53
CA GLY A 58 11.38 -7.47 4.37
C GLY A 58 12.66 -7.14 5.13
N GLN A 59 12.89 -7.79 6.27
CA GLN A 59 14.20 -7.80 6.91
C GLN A 59 15.16 -8.59 6.01
N HIS A 60 15.63 -7.97 4.93
CA HIS A 60 16.81 -8.44 4.24
C HIS A 60 17.97 -8.27 5.20
N ASN A 61 18.38 -9.38 5.83
CA ASN A 61 19.65 -9.62 6.51
C ASN A 61 20.41 -8.33 6.79
N LEU A 62 19.93 -7.54 7.76
CA LEU A 62 20.77 -6.51 8.33
C LEU A 62 22.03 -7.25 8.80
N PRO A 63 23.23 -6.85 8.37
CA PRO A 63 24.45 -7.45 8.88
C PRO A 63 24.37 -7.33 10.39
N GLN A 64 24.26 -8.51 11.01
CA GLN A 64 24.22 -8.80 12.44
C GLN A 64 24.60 -7.57 13.23
N HIS A 65 23.59 -6.90 13.84
CA HIS A 65 23.72 -5.66 14.61
C HIS A 65 25.13 -5.58 15.20
N GLN A 66 26.02 -4.86 14.52
CA GLN A 66 27.23 -4.43 15.17
C GLN A 66 26.69 -3.64 16.35
N HIS A 67 27.01 -4.09 17.56
CA HIS A 67 26.66 -3.50 18.85
C HIS A 67 27.29 -2.10 18.99
N ILE A 68 27.22 -1.28 17.94
CA ILE A 68 27.45 0.15 17.99
C ILE A 68 26.22 0.65 18.76
N PRO A 69 26.39 1.16 20.00
CA PRO A 69 25.29 1.79 20.69
C PRO A 69 24.75 2.85 19.73
N VAL A 70 23.47 2.80 19.37
CA VAL A 70 22.88 3.78 18.44
C VAL A 70 23.20 5.22 18.87
N LEU A 71 23.37 5.42 20.18
CA LEU A 71 23.79 6.66 20.80
C LEU A 71 25.23 7.09 20.51
N SER A 72 26.16 6.19 20.21
CA SER A 72 27.55 6.56 19.87
C SER A 72 27.69 7.14 18.47
N GLN A 73 26.65 7.03 17.64
CA GLN A 73 26.60 7.66 16.32
C GLN A 73 26.08 9.11 16.39
N ILE A 74 25.57 9.54 17.55
CA ILE A 74 25.03 10.88 17.77
C ILE A 74 26.16 11.75 18.37
N PRO A 75 26.77 12.67 17.59
CA PRO A 75 27.91 13.46 18.05
C PRO A 75 27.60 14.27 19.32
N GLU A 76 26.37 14.70 19.51
CA GLU A 76 25.94 15.47 20.67
C GLU A 76 25.99 14.64 21.96
N LEU A 77 25.86 13.31 21.86
CA LEU A 77 25.91 12.42 23.03
C LEU A 77 27.34 12.13 23.47
N SER A 78 28.37 12.40 22.66
CA SER A 78 29.77 12.25 23.10
C SER A 78 30.17 13.25 24.18
N LEU A 79 29.40 14.33 24.35
CA LEU A 79 29.57 15.32 25.42
C LEU A 79 29.08 14.84 26.78
N LEU A 80 28.25 13.80 26.80
CA LEU A 80 27.68 13.25 28.03
C LEU A 80 28.63 12.27 28.71
N THR A 81 28.50 12.16 30.03
CA THR A 81 29.18 11.13 30.80
C THR A 81 28.64 9.74 30.45
N SER A 82 29.45 8.71 30.70
CA SER A 82 29.04 7.32 30.47
C SER A 82 27.78 6.91 31.26
N LYS A 83 27.52 7.55 32.40
CA LYS A 83 26.29 7.34 33.19
C LYS A 83 25.07 7.94 32.50
N GLU A 84 25.17 9.15 31.98
CA GLU A 84 24.09 9.83 31.24
C GLU A 84 23.78 9.11 29.92
N GLN A 85 24.81 8.68 29.19
CA GLN A 85 24.63 7.87 27.99
C GLN A 85 23.89 6.56 28.29
N ARG A 86 24.24 5.86 29.38
CA ARG A 86 23.55 4.64 29.81
C ARG A 86 22.10 4.92 30.24
N LEU A 87 21.85 6.05 30.91
CA LEU A 87 20.50 6.47 31.27
C LEU A 87 19.65 6.67 30.02
N LEU A 88 20.15 7.40 29.02
CA LEU A 88 19.45 7.61 27.75
C LEU A 88 19.20 6.31 27.01
N TYR A 89 20.17 5.39 27.01
CA TYR A 89 20.00 4.07 26.40
C TYR A 89 18.85 3.30 27.07
N HIS A 90 18.85 3.20 28.39
CA HIS A 90 17.79 2.49 29.09
C HIS A 90 16.41 3.16 28.94
N LYS A 91 16.35 4.49 28.88
CA LYS A 91 15.10 5.25 28.78
C LYS A 91 14.48 5.22 27.37
N TYR A 92 15.29 5.39 26.34
CA TYR A 92 14.77 5.58 24.97
C TYR A 92 14.99 4.39 24.05
N TYR A 93 15.97 3.51 24.33
CA TYR A 93 16.21 2.31 23.53
C TYR A 93 15.58 1.06 24.14
N GLU A 94 15.71 0.86 25.45
CA GLU A 94 15.12 -0.30 26.15
C GLU A 94 13.73 -0.04 26.77
N ASP A 95 13.21 1.20 26.66
CA ASP A 95 11.91 1.63 27.20
C ASP A 95 11.68 1.27 28.68
N LYS A 96 12.73 1.37 29.49
CA LYS A 96 12.66 1.11 30.93
C LYS A 96 12.06 2.28 31.68
N THR A 97 11.29 1.99 32.72
CA THR A 97 10.74 3.03 33.60
C THR A 97 11.84 3.68 34.44
N ASP A 98 11.65 4.94 34.86
CA ASP A 98 12.60 5.63 35.74
C ASP A 98 12.90 4.84 37.02
N LYS A 99 11.93 4.05 37.52
CA LYS A 99 12.09 3.16 38.68
C LYS A 99 13.07 2.03 38.40
N GLU A 100 12.99 1.41 37.23
CA GLU A 100 13.87 0.32 36.82
C GLU A 100 15.28 0.84 36.53
N ILE A 101 15.38 1.98 35.87
CA ILE A 101 16.65 2.66 35.60
C ILE A 101 17.35 3.04 36.91
N ALA A 102 16.61 3.61 37.88
CA ALA A 102 17.14 3.95 39.20
C ALA A 102 17.71 2.72 39.93
N ARG A 103 17.03 1.57 39.86
CA ARG A 103 17.53 0.30 40.41
C ARG A 103 18.80 -0.17 39.70
N LEU A 104 18.87 -0.04 38.37
CA LEU A 104 20.01 -0.47 37.56
C LEU A 104 21.24 0.41 37.78
N LEU A 105 21.06 1.72 37.92
CA LEU A 105 22.15 2.68 38.09
C LEU A 105 22.53 2.91 39.56
N GLY A 106 21.77 2.35 40.51
CA GLY A 106 21.98 2.56 41.94
C GLY A 106 21.70 4.00 42.37
N THR A 107 20.78 4.68 41.70
CA THR A 107 20.42 6.09 41.94
C THR A 107 18.99 6.23 42.44
N SER A 108 18.62 7.41 42.90
CA SER A 108 17.22 7.69 43.23
C SER A 108 16.39 7.87 41.96
N ARG A 109 15.10 7.55 42.02
CA ARG A 109 14.17 7.79 40.90
C ARG A 109 14.13 9.27 40.48
N GLN A 110 14.28 10.19 41.43
CA GLN A 110 14.33 11.63 41.15
C GLN A 110 15.58 12.04 40.36
N ALA A 111 16.71 11.35 40.55
CA ALA A 111 17.93 11.61 39.80
C ALA A 111 17.89 11.06 38.36
N VAL A 112 16.88 10.27 38.01
CA VAL A 112 16.65 9.75 36.65
C VAL A 112 15.62 10.58 35.87
N SER A 113 14.72 11.27 36.61
CA SER A 113 13.59 12.02 36.05
C SER A 113 14.00 13.27 35.31
#